data_AF-A0A016V412-F1
#
_entry.id   AF-A0A016V412-F1
#
_cell.length_a   1.000
_cell.length_b   1.000
_cell.length_c   1.000
_cell.angle_alpha   90.00
_cell.angle_beta   90.00
_cell.angle_gamma   90.00
#
_symmetry.space_group_name_H-M   'P 1'
#
loop_
_entity.id
_entity.type
_entity.pdbx_description
1 polymer ?
#
loop_
_entity_poly.entity_id
_entity_poly.type
_entity_poly.pdbx_seq_one_letter_code
_entity_poly.pdbx_strand_id
1 'polypeptide(L)' 'MLVGNMVSPVYSFLDSGASMDLQILRQEGPTRNDKLIIMYKEAKRSEKDPKKSFENEGVTAKKVIPLITRDVEET' A
#
# COMPACT_ATOMS: atom_id res chain seq x y z
N MET A 1 21.73 -7.15 0.60
CA MET A 1 20.95 -6.28 1.49
C MET A 1 19.82 -5.69 0.67
N LEU A 2 18.57 -6.12 0.89
CA LEU A 2 17.43 -5.62 0.11
C LEU A 2 17.07 -4.23 0.65
N VAL A 3 17.39 -3.18 -0.11
CA VAL A 3 17.01 -1.80 0.18
C VAL A 3 15.61 -1.60 -0.38
N GLY A 4 14.59 -1.50 0.48
CA GLY A 4 13.21 -1.29 0.04
C GLY A 4 12.29 -0.89 1.18
N ASN A 5 11.34 0.01 0.91
CA ASN A 5 10.31 0.37 1.87
C ASN A 5 9.48 -0.88 2.20
N MET A 6 9.30 -1.20 3.49
CA MET A 6 8.37 -2.25 3.90
C MET A 6 6.98 -1.64 4.10
N VAL A 7 5.95 -2.30 3.57
CA VAL A 7 4.55 -1.86 3.66
C VAL A 7 3.72 -2.96 4.29
N SER A 8 2.91 -2.62 5.30
CA SER A 8 2.05 -3.58 6.00
C SER A 8 0.70 -2.97 6.41
N PRO A 9 -0.44 -3.63 6.14
CA PRO A 9 -0.58 -4.85 5.34
C PRO A 9 -0.49 -4.56 3.84
N VAL A 10 -0.09 -5.55 3.03
CA VAL A 10 -0.10 -5.45 1.55
C VAL A 10 -1.49 -5.74 0.97
N TYR A 11 -2.24 -6.64 1.62
CA TYR A 11 -3.61 -7.01 1.27
C TYR A 11 -4.47 -7.00 2.52
N SER A 12 -5.70 -6.50 2.41
CA SER A 12 -6.69 -6.56 3.48
C SER A 12 -8.10 -6.40 2.93
N PHE A 13 -9.09 -6.79 3.72
CA PHE A 13 -10.47 -6.34 3.55
C PHE A 13 -10.68 -5.04 4.35
N LEU A 14 -11.57 -4.19 3.86
CA LEU A 14 -11.98 -2.97 4.55
C LEU A 14 -13.50 -2.87 4.49
N ASP A 15 -14.14 -2.90 5.65
CA ASP A 15 -15.59 -2.79 5.76
C ASP A 15 -16.08 -1.37 5.46
N SER A 16 -17.33 -1.26 5.02
CA SER A 16 -17.94 0.04 4.72
C SER A 16 -17.95 0.95 5.95
N GLY A 17 -17.42 2.16 5.81
CA GLY A 17 -17.30 3.13 6.90
C GLY A 17 -16.17 2.85 7.88
N ALA A 18 -15.43 1.75 7.73
CA ALA A 18 -14.28 1.46 8.56
C ALA A 18 -13.02 2.18 8.05
N SER A 19 -12.04 2.28 8.93
CA SER A 19 -10.68 2.74 8.63
C SER A 19 -9.68 1.67 9.06
N MET A 20 -8.53 1.64 8.38
CA MET A 20 -7.42 0.75 8.73
C MET A 20 -6.11 1.50 8.56
N ASP A 21 -5.19 1.28 9.50
CA ASP A 21 -3.85 1.85 9.44
C ASP A 21 -2.98 1.11 8.44
N LEU A 22 -2.23 1.88 7.65
CA LEU A 22 -1.20 1.37 6.75
C LEU A 22 0.18 1.81 7.25
N GLN A 23 1.03 0.86 7.59
CA GLN A 23 2.38 1.11 8.04
C GLN A 23 3.35 1.11 6.86
N ILE A 24 4.19 2.14 6.80
CA ILE A 24 5.26 2.28 5.80
C ILE A 24 6.56 2.52 6.56
N LEU A 25 7.50 1.59 6.43
CA LEU A 25 8.84 1.71 7.01
C LEU A 25 9.83 2.07 5.91
N ARG A 26 10.46 3.24 6.03
CA ARG A 26 11.59 3.65 5.19
C ARG A 26 12.88 3.18 5.86
N GLN A 27 13.65 2.37 5.14
CA GLN A 27 15.02 2.05 5.53
C GLN A 27 15.96 3.18 5.10
N GLU A 28 17.09 3.31 5.81
CA GLU A 28 18.17 4.22 5.41
C GLU A 28 18.58 3.97 3.95
N GLY A 29 18.82 5.06 3.23
CA GLY A 29 19.16 5.03 1.82
C GLY A 29 19.08 6.41 1.18
N PRO A 30 19.52 6.54 -0.09
CA PRO A 30 19.56 7.83 -0.76
C PRO A 30 18.18 8.45 -0.90
N THR A 31 18.15 9.78 -1.05
CA THR A 31 16.94 10.52 -1.41
C THR A 31 16.34 9.98 -2.70
N ARG A 32 15.02 9.71 -2.68
CA ARG A 32 14.30 9.08 -3.77
C ARG A 32 12.83 9.49 -3.78
N ASN A 33 12.30 9.69 -4.99
CA ASN A 33 10.88 9.88 -5.23
C ASN A 33 10.25 8.54 -5.61
N ASP A 34 9.62 7.90 -4.62
CA ASP A 34 8.87 6.68 -4.81
C ASP A 34 7.35 6.97 -4.86
N LYS A 35 6.57 5.94 -5.16
CA LYS A 35 5.11 6.00 -5.06
C LYS A 35 4.57 4.68 -4.52
N LEU A 36 3.53 4.77 -3.71
CA LEU A 36 2.68 3.65 -3.32
C LEU A 36 1.43 3.67 -4.19
N ILE A 37 1.08 2.52 -4.75
CA ILE A 37 -0.16 2.34 -5.52
C ILE A 37 -1.10 1.48 -4.67
N ILE A 38 -2.20 2.07 -4.21
CA ILE A 38 -3.29 1.34 -3.57
C ILE A 38 -4.26 0.91 -4.66
N MET A 39 -4.42 -0.40 -4.83
CA MET A 39 -5.44 -0.98 -5.68
C MET A 39 -6.60 -1.41 -4.81
N TYR A 40 -7.83 -1.11 -5.23
CA TYR A 40 -9.03 -1.49 -4.49
C TYR A 40 -10.15 -1.87 -5.45
N LYS A 41 -10.99 -2.78 -4.99
CA LYS A 41 -12.21 -3.19 -5.66
C LYS A 41 -13.22 -3.67 -4.62
N GLU A 42 -14.47 -3.77 -5.03
CA GLU A 42 -15.51 -4.33 -4.18
C GLU A 42 -15.27 -5.83 -3.95
N ALA A 43 -15.29 -6.26 -2.69
CA ALA A 43 -15.12 -7.65 -2.30
C ALA A 43 -16.49 -8.34 -2.18
N LYS A 44 -16.57 -9.61 -2.57
CA LYS A 44 -17.79 -10.41 -2.35
C LYS A 44 -17.83 -10.88 -0.89
N ARG A 45 -19.01 -10.93 -0.27
CA ARG A 45 -19.18 -11.41 1.12
C ARG A 45 -18.67 -12.85 1.35
N SER A 46 -18.57 -13.67 0.30
CA SER A 46 -18.07 -15.04 0.38
C SER A 46 -16.55 -15.15 0.31
N GLU A 47 -15.84 -14.08 -0.02
CA GLU A 47 -14.38 -14.05 -0.09
C GLU A 47 -13.77 -14.07 1.32
N LYS A 48 -12.68 -14.83 1.49
CA LYS A 48 -11.99 -15.01 2.77
C LYS A 48 -10.49 -14.72 2.70
N ASP A 49 -9.97 -14.51 1.50
CA ASP A 49 -8.55 -14.24 1.25
C ASP A 49 -8.45 -12.98 0.38
N PRO A 50 -8.01 -11.84 0.95
CA PRO A 50 -7.99 -10.59 0.23
C PRO A 50 -6.97 -10.59 -0.91
N LYS A 51 -5.91 -11.41 -0.84
CA LYS A 51 -4.94 -11.53 -1.92
C LYS A 51 -5.55 -12.24 -3.12
N LYS A 52 -6.19 -13.39 -2.90
CA LYS A 52 -6.86 -14.16 -3.97
C LYS A 52 -8.01 -13.39 -4.59
N SER A 53 -8.68 -12.53 -3.83
CA SER A 53 -9.73 -11.67 -4.38
C SER A 53 -9.22 -10.86 -5.58
N PHE A 54 -7.96 -10.39 -5.60
CA PHE A 54 -7.40 -9.62 -6.72
C PHE A 54 -7.03 -10.44 -7.96
N GLU A 55 -7.00 -11.78 -7.88
CA GLU A 55 -6.74 -12.65 -9.04
C GLU A 55 -8.00 -12.82 -9.92
N ASN A 56 -9.18 -12.57 -9.35
CA ASN A 56 -10.45 -12.64 -10.06
C ASN A 56 -10.67 -11.43 -10.97
N GLU A 57 -11.34 -11.66 -12.11
CA GLU A 57 -11.83 -10.62 -13.01
C GLU A 57 -12.73 -9.60 -12.28
N GLY A 58 -12.63 -8.33 -12.66
CA GLY A 58 -13.42 -7.25 -12.09
C GLY A 58 -12.77 -5.88 -12.26
N VAL A 59 -13.55 -4.82 -12.05
CA VAL A 59 -13.04 -3.45 -12.13
C VAL A 59 -12.19 -3.16 -10.89
N THR A 60 -10.90 -2.97 -11.10
CA THR A 60 -9.97 -2.54 -10.07
C THR A 60 -9.68 -1.06 -10.24
N ALA A 61 -9.95 -0.27 -9.21
CA ALA A 61 -9.57 1.14 -9.15
C ALA A 61 -8.20 1.29 -8.49
N LYS A 62 -7.54 2.43 -8.74
CA LYS A 62 -6.21 2.73 -8.21
C LYS A 62 -6.14 4.13 -7.61
N LYS A 63 -5.38 4.26 -6.53
CA LYS A 63 -4.95 5.53 -5.96
C LYS A 63 -3.42 5.53 -5.86
N VAL A 64 -2.80 6.63 -6.28
CA VAL A 64 -1.35 6.82 -6.18
C VAL A 64 -1.07 7.76 -5.02
N ILE A 65 -0.17 7.36 -4.13
CA ILE A 65 0.33 8.15 -3.01
C ILE A 65 1.83 8.37 -3.25
N PRO A 66 2.30 9.63 -3.38
CA PRO A 66 3.72 9.91 -3.52
C PRO A 66 4.46 9.63 -2.19
N LEU A 67 5.60 8.94 -2.27
CA LEU A 67 6.51 8.69 -1.15
C LEU A 67 7.82 9.42 -1.44
N ILE A 68 7.91 10.66 -0.98
CA ILE A 68 9.03 11.55 -1.26
C ILE A 68 9.94 11.57 -0.03
N THR A 69 11.21 11.21 -0.21
CA THR A 69 12.24 11.50 0.78
C THR A 69 13.04 12.73 0.36
N ARG A 70 13.60 13.43 1.33
CA ARG A 70 14.49 14.58 1.13
C ARG A 70 15.63 14.48 2.12
N ASP A 71 16.79 15.01 1.73
CA ASP A 71 17.87 15.21 2.68
C ASP A 71 17.41 16.26 3.70
N VAL A 72 17.64 15.99 4.97
CA VAL A 72 17.41 16.95 6.05
C VAL A 72 18.78 17.47 6.43
N GLU A 73 19.07 18.72 6.09
CA GLU A 73 20.27 19.38 6.59
C GLU A 73 20.14 19.51 8.11
N GLU A 74 21.07 18.92 8.86
CA GLU A 74 21.17 19.14 10.31
C GLU A 74 21.71 20.56 10.54
N THR A 75 20.84 21.46 11.02
CA THR A 75 21.20 22.81 11.48
C THR A 75 21.87 22.79 12.84
#